data_AF-A0A956UDA2-F1
#
_entry.id   AF-A0A956UDA2-F1
#
_cell.length_a   1.000
_cell.length_b   1.000
_cell.length_c   1.000
_cell.angle_alpha   90.00
_cell.angle_beta   90.00
_cell.angle_gamma   90.00
#
_symmetry.space_group_name_H-M   'P 1'
#
loop_
_entity.id
_entity.type
_entity.pdbx_description
1 polymer ?
#
loop_
_entity_poly.entity_id
_entity_poly.type
_entity_poly.pdbx_seq_one_letter_code
_entity_poly.pdbx_strand_id
1 'polypeptide(L)'
;MDIDTKGLSFEHTKPSKPSAQHLIPGLYQLAQCWFERGDKAPAEKIYRLILKIDERVNGIDCGEVVLSSFDLAQILANSGRYMEAEHQYLETINRCTQSLGQDHPIFALTLNSYSVLLRKMKMDEQAASMEQRVQEMSQGGEDRNPEYGSYTAPEKKGISSATMG
;
A
#
# COMPACT_ATOMS: atom_id res chain seq x y z
N MET A 1 22.84 43.63 37.92
CA MET A 1 22.22 43.09 36.69
C MET A 1 22.44 41.60 36.77
N ASP A 2 21.58 40.95 37.55
CA ASP A 2 21.71 39.54 37.91
C ASP A 2 20.84 38.75 36.95
N ILE A 3 21.49 37.93 36.12
CA ILE A 3 20.83 37.03 35.19
C ILE A 3 20.43 35.80 36.01
N ASP A 4 19.14 35.70 36.35
CA ASP A 4 18.52 34.55 36.97
C ASP A 4 18.71 33.31 36.06
N THR A 5 19.61 32.40 36.43
CA THR A 5 19.87 31.14 35.72
C THR A 5 18.89 30.03 36.11
N LYS A 6 17.70 30.36 36.60
CA LYS A 6 16.67 29.38 36.97
C LYS A 6 15.78 29.08 35.76
N GLY A 7 15.94 27.90 35.15
CA GLY A 7 14.87 27.36 34.32
C GLY A 7 15.26 26.53 33.09
N LEU A 8 16.55 26.26 32.84
CA LEU A 8 16.94 25.33 31.78
C LEU A 8 17.27 23.95 32.37
N SER A 9 16.29 23.37 33.07
CA SER A 9 16.23 21.92 33.19
C SER A 9 15.89 21.38 31.81
N PHE A 10 16.91 21.10 31.00
CA PHE A 10 16.75 20.14 29.92
C PHE A 10 16.34 18.83 30.58
N GLU A 11 15.02 18.57 30.59
CA GLU A 11 14.54 17.22 30.74
C GLU A 11 15.34 16.40 29.75
N HIS A 12 16.21 15.53 30.27
CA HIS A 12 16.81 14.49 29.47
C HIS A 12 15.65 13.57 29.15
N THR A 13 14.89 13.92 28.11
CA THR A 13 14.00 12.99 27.44
C THR A 13 14.92 11.84 27.10
N LYS A 14 14.69 10.70 27.79
CA LYS A 14 15.35 9.43 27.45
C LYS A 14 15.37 9.37 25.92
N PRO A 15 16.51 9.10 25.27
CA PRO A 15 16.51 8.96 23.83
C PRO A 15 15.41 7.97 23.50
N SER A 16 14.35 8.47 22.86
CA SER A 16 13.32 7.63 22.28
C SER A 16 14.09 6.64 21.44
N LYS A 17 14.01 5.34 21.75
CA LYS A 17 14.69 4.30 20.99
C LYS A 17 14.50 4.65 19.51
N PRO A 18 15.57 4.74 18.69
CA PRO A 18 15.40 5.08 17.28
C PRO A 18 14.34 4.14 16.73
N SER A 19 13.23 4.70 16.27
CA SER A 19 12.14 3.87 15.79
C SER A 19 12.69 3.15 14.56
N ALA A 20 12.71 1.82 14.59
CA ALA A 20 13.22 1.02 13.47
C ALA A 20 12.37 1.21 12.19
N GLN A 21 11.31 2.00 12.27
CA GLN A 21 10.41 2.40 11.19
C GLN A 21 11.18 3.03 10.03
N HIS A 22 12.16 3.89 10.31
CA HIS A 22 12.94 4.56 9.25
C HIS A 22 13.78 3.58 8.41
N LEU A 23 13.99 2.34 8.89
CA LEU A 23 14.71 1.30 8.16
C LEU A 23 13.81 0.56 7.17
N ILE A 24 12.48 0.69 7.29
CA ILE A 24 11.53 -0.09 6.48
C ILE A 24 11.73 0.09 4.98
N PRO A 25 11.86 1.32 4.43
CA PRO A 25 12.09 1.47 3.00
C PRO A 25 13.38 0.76 2.56
N GLY A 26 14.46 0.88 3.32
CA GLY A 26 15.73 0.22 3.02
C GLY A 26 15.66 -1.31 3.11
N LEU A 27 14.97 -1.84 4.12
CA LEU A 27 14.73 -3.27 4.26
C LEU A 27 13.87 -3.81 3.12
N TYR A 28 12.83 -3.08 2.72
CA TYR A 28 11.95 -3.45 1.62
C TYR A 28 12.74 -3.55 0.30
N GLN A 29 13.55 -2.53 -0.01
CA GLN A 29 14.42 -2.54 -1.20
C GLN A 29 15.41 -3.71 -1.16
N LEU A 30 16.00 -4.01 0.01
CA LEU A 30 16.89 -5.17 0.15
C LEU A 30 16.17 -6.49 -0.12
N ALA A 31 14.94 -6.66 0.40
CA ALA A 31 14.13 -7.85 0.16
C ALA A 31 13.78 -8.02 -1.32
N GLN A 32 13.42 -6.94 -2.00
CA GLN A 32 13.17 -6.91 -3.43
C GLN A 32 14.42 -7.34 -4.23
N CYS A 33 15.61 -6.80 -3.91
CA CYS A 33 16.85 -7.24 -4.54
C CYS A 33 17.12 -8.75 -4.37
N TRP A 34 16.83 -9.32 -3.19
CA TRP A 34 16.96 -10.77 -2.98
C TRP A 34 15.96 -11.56 -3.82
N PHE A 35 14.71 -11.10 -3.88
CA PHE A 35 13.66 -11.71 -4.67
C PHE A 35 13.98 -11.71 -6.17
N GLU A 36 14.47 -10.59 -6.70
CA GLU A 36 14.90 -10.45 -8.11
C GLU A 36 16.07 -11.37 -8.47
N ARG A 37 16.98 -11.63 -7.50
CA ARG A 37 18.08 -12.59 -7.67
C ARG A 37 17.62 -14.05 -7.62
N GLY A 38 16.34 -14.29 -7.34
CA GLY A 38 15.73 -15.61 -7.26
C GLY A 38 15.82 -16.28 -5.88
N ASP A 39 16.47 -15.64 -4.90
CA ASP A 39 16.59 -16.20 -3.54
C ASP A 39 15.45 -15.69 -2.65
N LYS A 40 14.41 -16.53 -2.52
CA LYS A 40 13.18 -16.18 -1.79
C LYS A 40 13.31 -16.31 -0.27
N ALA A 41 14.27 -17.10 0.23
CA ALA A 41 14.45 -17.33 1.65
C ALA A 41 14.93 -16.08 2.44
N PRO A 42 15.95 -15.33 1.97
CA PRO A 42 16.33 -14.07 2.62
C PRO A 42 15.26 -12.99 2.43
N ALA A 43 14.59 -12.93 1.28
CA ALA A 43 13.46 -12.02 1.06
C ALA A 43 12.33 -12.26 2.08
N GLU A 44 11.90 -13.51 2.28
CA GLU A 44 10.88 -13.87 3.28
C GLU A 44 11.26 -13.39 4.68
N LYS A 45 12.51 -13.63 5.10
CA LYS A 45 12.99 -13.21 6.42
C LYS A 45 12.91 -11.69 6.61
N ILE A 46 13.25 -10.94 5.57
CA ILE A 46 13.23 -9.46 5.63
C ILE A 46 11.79 -8.94 5.64
N TYR A 47 10.88 -9.48 4.83
CA TYR A 47 9.47 -9.10 4.87
C TYR A 47 8.84 -9.36 6.25
N ARG A 48 9.10 -10.52 6.85
CA ARG A 48 8.67 -10.81 8.23
C ARG A 48 9.26 -9.85 9.26
N LEU A 49 10.50 -9.40 9.06
CA LEU A 49 11.12 -8.41 9.92
C LEU A 49 10.40 -7.05 9.83
N ILE A 50 10.03 -6.62 8.63
CA ILE A 50 9.26 -5.37 8.42
C ILE A 50 7.92 -5.44 9.15
N LEU A 51 7.17 -6.54 8.99
CA LEU A 51 5.89 -6.73 9.70
C LEU A 51 6.06 -6.74 11.22
N LYS A 52 7.14 -7.33 11.74
CA LYS A 52 7.45 -7.32 13.18
C LYS A 52 7.82 -5.93 13.70
N ILE A 53 8.45 -5.09 12.88
CA ILE A 53 8.72 -3.69 13.24
C ILE A 53 7.41 -2.92 13.31
N ASP A 54 6.52 -3.12 12.33
CA ASP A 54 5.19 -2.54 12.31
C ASP A 54 4.33 -2.93 13.54
N GLU A 55 4.28 -4.23 13.88
CA GLU A 55 3.58 -4.72 15.08
C GLU A 55 4.07 -4.07 16.38
N ARG A 56 5.38 -3.82 16.51
CA ARG A 56 5.95 -3.18 17.70
C ARG A 56 5.61 -1.72 17.83
N VAL A 57 5.39 -1.07 16.70
CA VAL A 57 5.07 0.35 16.61
C VAL A 57 3.56 0.58 16.67
N ASN A 58 2.78 -0.48 16.43
CA ASN A 58 1.33 -0.50 16.41
C ASN A 58 0.74 0.42 15.34
N GLY A 59 1.06 0.14 14.08
CA GLY A 59 0.47 0.81 12.92
C GLY A 59 1.39 1.85 12.30
N ILE A 60 2.31 1.39 11.45
CA ILE A 60 3.08 2.26 10.57
C ILE A 60 2.26 2.49 9.31
N ASP A 61 1.82 3.72 9.12
CA ASP A 61 1.11 4.14 7.92
C ASP A 61 2.10 4.38 6.76
N CYS A 62 2.75 3.31 6.31
CA CYS A 62 3.63 3.35 5.14
C CYS A 62 3.29 2.23 4.16
N GLY A 63 3.28 2.55 2.87
CA GLY A 63 2.91 1.61 1.80
C GLY A 63 3.83 0.39 1.74
N GLU A 64 5.08 0.52 2.16
CA GLU A 64 6.06 -0.56 2.20
C GLU A 64 5.68 -1.69 3.17
N VAL A 65 4.95 -1.40 4.26
CA VAL A 65 4.45 -2.44 5.17
C VAL A 65 3.38 -3.27 4.48
N VAL A 66 2.46 -2.62 3.74
CA VAL A 66 1.41 -3.32 2.98
C VAL A 66 2.03 -4.13 1.84
N LEU A 67 2.99 -3.55 1.11
CA LEU A 67 3.74 -4.26 0.06
C LEU A 67 4.51 -5.46 0.61
N SER A 68 5.20 -5.31 1.75
CA SER A 68 5.92 -6.41 2.40
C SER A 68 4.98 -7.55 2.80
N SER A 69 3.77 -7.22 3.26
CA SER A 69 2.74 -8.21 3.58
C SER A 69 2.28 -8.97 2.32
N PHE A 70 2.03 -8.24 1.23
CA PHE A 70 1.66 -8.82 -0.06
C PHE A 70 2.76 -9.74 -0.62
N ASP A 71 4.00 -9.28 -0.63
CA ASP A 71 5.13 -10.05 -1.17
C ASP A 71 5.43 -11.30 -0.34
N LEU A 72 5.26 -11.22 0.99
CA LEU A 72 5.32 -12.39 1.86
C LEU A 72 4.25 -13.41 1.46
N ALA A 73 3.01 -12.99 1.23
CA ALA A 73 1.93 -13.89 0.79
C ALA A 73 2.26 -14.57 -0.55
N GLN A 74 2.83 -13.84 -1.51
CA GLN A 74 3.27 -14.41 -2.78
C GLN A 74 4.39 -15.45 -2.61
N ILE A 75 5.39 -15.18 -1.76
CA ILE A 75 6.46 -16.14 -1.49
C ILE A 75 5.90 -17.42 -0.84
N LEU A 76 4.99 -17.27 0.12
CA LEU A 76 4.34 -18.41 0.78
C LEU A 76 3.53 -19.25 -0.20
N ALA A 77 2.74 -18.61 -1.05
CA ALA A 77 1.94 -19.27 -2.09
C ALA A 77 2.84 -20.03 -3.08
N ASN A 78 3.94 -19.42 -3.52
CA ASN A 78 4.91 -20.03 -4.42
C ASN A 78 5.72 -21.17 -3.78
N SER A 79 5.78 -21.21 -2.44
CA SER A 79 6.46 -22.26 -1.67
C SER A 79 5.51 -23.41 -1.29
N GLY A 80 4.26 -23.39 -1.75
CA GLY A 80 3.25 -24.41 -1.43
C GLY A 80 2.63 -24.28 -0.02
N ARG A 81 2.97 -23.22 0.73
CA ARG A 81 2.47 -22.97 2.08
C ARG A 81 1.12 -22.25 2.02
N TYR A 82 0.12 -22.93 1.45
CA TYR A 82 -1.14 -22.29 1.04
C TYR A 82 -1.95 -21.73 2.21
N MET A 83 -2.06 -22.46 3.33
CA MET A 83 -2.79 -21.97 4.52
C MET A 83 -2.15 -20.70 5.11
N GLU A 84 -0.82 -20.63 5.15
CA GLU A 84 -0.11 -19.44 5.61
C GLU A 84 -0.25 -18.29 4.63
N ALA A 85 -0.22 -18.58 3.32
CA ALA A 85 -0.42 -17.59 2.28
C ALA A 85 -1.84 -17.00 2.33
N GLU A 86 -2.87 -17.82 2.52
CA GLU A 86 -4.26 -17.39 2.68
C GLU A 86 -4.41 -16.42 3.85
N HIS A 87 -3.90 -16.80 5.02
CA HIS A 87 -3.89 -15.93 6.19
C HIS A 87 -3.19 -14.59 5.89
N GLN A 88 -2.02 -14.65 5.24
CA GLN A 88 -1.26 -13.44 4.90
C GLN A 88 -1.99 -12.57 3.86
N TYR A 89 -2.67 -13.15 2.88
CA TYR A 89 -3.48 -12.39 1.91
C TYR A 89 -4.64 -11.67 2.60
N LEU A 90 -5.36 -12.33 3.50
CA LEU A 90 -6.46 -11.72 4.27
C LEU A 90 -5.98 -10.56 5.15
N GLU A 91 -4.84 -10.74 5.83
CA GLU A 91 -4.20 -9.67 6.61
C GLU A 91 -3.78 -8.49 5.71
N THR A 92 -3.25 -8.77 4.52
CA THR A 92 -2.87 -7.73 3.55
C THR A 92 -4.10 -6.94 3.06
N ILE A 93 -5.21 -7.62 2.78
CA ILE A 93 -6.47 -6.97 2.36
C ILE A 93 -6.98 -6.03 3.48
N ASN A 94 -6.95 -6.50 4.73
CA ASN A 94 -7.40 -5.71 5.88
C ASN A 94 -6.50 -4.48 6.08
N ARG A 95 -5.18 -4.68 6.10
CA ARG A 95 -4.19 -3.59 6.21
C ARG A 95 -4.32 -2.57 5.06
N CYS A 96 -4.43 -3.03 3.82
CA CYS A 96 -4.60 -2.15 2.67
C CYS A 96 -5.89 -1.33 2.79
N THR A 97 -6.98 -1.95 3.24
CA THR A 97 -8.26 -1.25 3.46
C THR A 97 -8.14 -0.14 4.51
N GLN A 98 -7.39 -0.38 5.59
CA GLN A 98 -7.23 0.57 6.69
C GLN A 98 -6.24 1.71 6.39
N SER A 99 -5.10 1.39 5.76
CA SER A 99 -4.00 2.35 5.55
C SER A 99 -4.08 3.07 4.20
N LEU A 100 -4.35 2.34 3.11
CA LEU A 100 -4.25 2.87 1.75
C LEU A 100 -5.62 3.09 1.08
N GLY A 101 -6.67 2.47 1.62
CA GLY A 101 -8.00 2.44 1.04
C GLY A 101 -8.17 1.35 -0.03
N GLN A 102 -9.43 1.13 -0.44
CA GLN A 102 -9.80 0.09 -1.43
C GLN A 102 -9.49 0.49 -2.87
N ASP A 103 -9.35 1.80 -3.14
CA ASP A 103 -9.00 2.32 -4.47
C ASP A 103 -7.50 2.18 -4.79
N HIS A 104 -6.68 1.79 -3.81
CA HIS A 104 -5.24 1.63 -4.02
C HIS A 104 -4.95 0.40 -4.90
N PRO A 105 -4.03 0.48 -5.89
CA PRO A 105 -3.74 -0.64 -6.80
C PRO A 105 -3.34 -1.95 -6.11
N ILE A 106 -2.67 -1.86 -4.95
CA ILE A 106 -2.30 -3.04 -4.15
C ILE A 106 -3.54 -3.84 -3.71
N PHE A 107 -4.66 -3.18 -3.43
CA PHE A 107 -5.88 -3.86 -3.00
C PHE A 107 -6.38 -4.82 -4.09
N ALA A 108 -6.51 -4.32 -5.32
CA ALA A 108 -6.92 -5.13 -6.47
C ALA A 108 -5.89 -6.24 -6.80
N LEU A 109 -4.59 -5.92 -6.73
CA LEU A 109 -3.52 -6.92 -6.94
C LEU A 109 -3.56 -8.04 -5.90
N THR A 110 -3.84 -7.71 -4.64
CA THR A 110 -3.94 -8.66 -3.54
C THR A 110 -5.14 -9.59 -3.74
N LEU A 111 -6.30 -9.05 -4.10
CA LEU A 111 -7.50 -9.85 -4.39
C LEU A 111 -7.30 -10.80 -5.57
N ASN A 112 -6.68 -10.34 -6.66
CA ASN A 112 -6.36 -11.18 -7.81
C ASN A 112 -5.37 -12.30 -7.46
N SER A 113 -4.34 -11.99 -6.68
CA SER A 113 -3.36 -13.00 -6.28
C SER A 113 -3.97 -14.03 -5.32
N TYR A 114 -4.89 -13.57 -4.47
CA TYR A 114 -5.64 -14.43 -3.56
C TYR A 114 -6.63 -15.33 -4.29
N SER A 115 -7.36 -14.84 -5.30
CA SER A 115 -8.25 -15.70 -6.10
C SER A 115 -7.48 -16.82 -6.80
N VAL A 116 -6.29 -16.53 -7.34
CA VAL A 116 -5.40 -17.54 -7.92
C VAL A 116 -4.98 -18.59 -6.90
N LEU A 117 -4.69 -18.19 -5.65
CA LEU A 117 -4.40 -19.13 -4.57
C LEU A 117 -5.62 -20.02 -4.26
N LEU A 118 -6.81 -19.44 -4.15
CA LEU A 118 -8.06 -20.17 -3.88
C LEU A 118 -8.37 -21.19 -4.98
N ARG A 119 -8.14 -20.86 -6.26
CA ARG A 119 -8.24 -21.82 -7.37
C ARG A 119 -7.27 -23.00 -7.20
N LYS A 120 -6.03 -22.74 -6.78
CA LYS A 120 -5.05 -23.80 -6.49
C LYS A 120 -5.50 -24.70 -5.32
N MET A 121 -6.22 -24.13 -4.37
CA MET A 121 -6.82 -24.86 -3.23
C MET A 121 -8.16 -25.53 -3.56
N LYS A 122 -8.65 -25.42 -4.81
CA LYS A 122 -9.96 -25.92 -5.28
C LYS A 122 -11.15 -25.29 -4.54
N MET A 123 -10.99 -24.03 -4.10
CA MET A 123 -12.04 -23.23 -3.47
C MET A 123 -12.66 -22.29 -4.51
N ASP A 124 -13.31 -22.86 -5.52
CA ASP A 124 -13.76 -22.14 -6.71
C ASP A 124 -14.79 -21.04 -6.43
N GLU A 125 -15.71 -21.27 -5.49
CA GLU A 125 -16.72 -20.28 -5.10
C GLU A 125 -16.09 -19.05 -4.45
N GLN A 126 -15.12 -19.25 -3.54
CA GLN A 126 -14.43 -18.16 -2.89
C GLN A 126 -13.55 -17.39 -3.88
N ALA A 127 -12.89 -18.09 -4.80
CA ALA A 127 -12.11 -17.47 -5.87
C ALA A 127 -12.99 -16.56 -6.74
N ALA A 128 -14.17 -17.05 -7.16
CA ALA A 128 -15.12 -16.27 -7.95
C ALA A 128 -15.60 -15.02 -7.20
N SER A 129 -15.84 -15.12 -5.88
CA SER A 129 -16.21 -13.97 -5.06
C SER A 129 -15.11 -12.89 -5.03
N MET A 130 -13.84 -13.30 -4.92
CA MET A 130 -12.71 -12.35 -4.97
C MET A 130 -12.53 -11.72 -6.35
N GLU A 131 -12.67 -12.50 -7.43
CA GLU A 131 -12.64 -12.03 -8.81
C GLU A 131 -13.76 -11.02 -9.09
N GLN A 132 -14.98 -11.28 -8.62
CA GLN A 132 -16.12 -10.38 -8.75
C GLN A 132 -15.86 -9.03 -8.08
N ARG A 133 -15.29 -9.02 -6.86
CA ARG A 133 -14.95 -7.76 -6.17
C ARG A 133 -13.95 -6.92 -6.98
N VAL A 134 -13.01 -7.54 -7.68
CA VAL A 134 -12.06 -6.80 -8.54
C VAL A 134 -12.76 -6.22 -9.77
N GLN A 135 -13.71 -6.93 -10.36
CA GLN A 135 -14.51 -6.43 -11.49
C GLN A 135 -15.40 -5.26 -11.06
N GLU A 136 -16.06 -5.35 -9.91
CA GLU A 136 -16.89 -4.27 -9.36
C GLU A 136 -16.09 -2.99 -9.11
N MET A 137 -14.84 -3.11 -8.62
CA MET A 137 -13.96 -1.94 -8.47
C MET A 137 -13.54 -1.33 -9.82
N SER A 138 -13.30 -2.17 -10.83
CA SER A 138 -12.93 -1.71 -12.16
C SER A 138 -14.10 -0.96 -12.84
N GLN A 139 -15.33 -1.44 -12.65
CA GLN A 139 -16.55 -0.83 -13.18
C GLN A 139 -16.96 0.42 -12.37
N GLY A 140 -16.80 0.40 -11.04
CA GLY A 140 -17.08 1.54 -10.17
C GLY A 140 -16.13 2.73 -10.34
N GLY A 141 -14.99 2.54 -11.02
CA GLY A 141 -14.10 3.62 -11.45
C GLY A 141 -14.60 4.37 -12.68
N GLU A 142 -15.36 3.71 -13.57
CA GLU A 142 -15.91 4.33 -14.79
C GLU A 142 -17.09 5.28 -14.48
N ASP A 143 -17.93 4.93 -13.49
CA ASP A 143 -19.04 5.78 -13.03
C ASP A 143 -18.60 6.92 -12.08
N ARG A 144 -17.34 6.94 -11.63
CA ARG A 144 -16.79 7.95 -10.70
C ARG A 144 -16.09 9.12 -11.38
N ASN A 145 -16.50 9.48 -12.59
CA ASN A 145 -16.18 10.80 -13.16
C ASN A 145 -17.44 11.64 -13.43
N PRO A 146 -17.97 12.38 -12.44
CA PRO A 146 -18.96 13.43 -12.68
C PRO A 146 -18.35 14.82 -12.95
N GLU A 147 -17.03 15.02 -12.96
CA GLU A 147 -16.46 16.39 -12.96
C GLU A 147 -15.13 16.54 -13.72
N TYR A 148 -15.04 16.09 -14.97
CA TYR A 148 -14.25 16.81 -15.97
C TYR A 148 -14.99 16.76 -17.31
N GLY A 149 -16.17 17.39 -17.32
CA GLY A 149 -16.78 17.87 -18.54
C GLY A 149 -15.78 18.78 -19.25
N SER A 150 -15.43 18.40 -20.47
CA SER A 150 -14.88 19.24 -21.53
C SER A 150 -14.68 20.70 -21.13
N TYR A 151 -13.42 21.09 -20.87
CA TYR A 151 -12.99 22.46 -21.06
C TYR A 151 -13.21 22.81 -22.54
N THR A 152 -14.43 23.24 -22.87
CA THR A 152 -14.69 23.99 -24.08
C THR A 152 -13.97 25.32 -23.89
N ALA A 153 -12.93 25.54 -24.69
CA ALA A 153 -12.21 26.79 -24.72
C ALA A 153 -13.21 27.95 -24.87
N PRO A 154 -13.05 29.08 -24.15
CA PRO A 154 -13.94 30.21 -24.34
C PRO A 154 -13.83 30.67 -25.80
N GLU A 155 -14.97 30.64 -26.50
CA GLU A 155 -15.12 31.21 -27.83
C GLU A 155 -14.54 32.63 -27.81
N LYS A 156 -13.52 32.85 -28.65
CA LYS A 156 -13.06 34.20 -28.95
C LYS A 156 -14.22 34.94 -29.61
N LYS A 157 -14.94 35.75 -28.84
CA LYS A 157 -15.86 36.75 -29.39
C LYS A 157 -15.07 37.60 -30.39
N GLY A 158 -15.39 37.41 -31.66
CA GLY A 158 -14.88 38.23 -32.74
C GLY A 158 -15.20 39.70 -32.44
N ILE A 159 -14.14 40.48 -32.30
CA ILE A 159 -14.18 41.93 -32.44
C ILE A 159 -14.63 42.23 -33.87
N SER A 160 -15.92 42.49 -34.03
CA SER A 160 -16.48 43.11 -35.23
C SER A 160 -15.98 44.56 -35.26
N SER A 161 -14.98 44.82 -36.10
CA SER A 161 -14.51 46.16 -36.41
C SER A 161 -15.59 46.89 -37.21
N ALA A 162 -16.19 47.90 -36.60
CA ALA A 162 -17.05 48.85 -37.28
C ALA A 162 -16.23 49.68 -38.29
N THR A 163 -16.59 49.55 -39.57
CA THR A 163 -16.20 50.46 -40.65
C THR A 163 -16.88 51.80 -40.42
N MET A 164 -16.09 52.87 -40.23
CA MET A 164 -16.57 54.25 -40.28
C MET A 164 -16.86 54.63 -41.73
N GLY A 165 -18.05 55.19 -41.97
CA GLY A 165 -18.44 55.95 -43.15
C GLY A 165 -19.08 57.25 -42.68
#